data_AF-A0A7Y3HZA1-F1
#
_entry.id   AF-A0A7Y3HZA1-F1
#
_cell.length_a   1.000
_cell.length_b   1.000
_cell.length_c   1.000
_cell.angle_alpha   90.00
_cell.angle_beta   90.00
_cell.angle_gamma   90.00
#
_symmetry.space_group_name_H-M   'P 1'
#
loop_
_entity.id
_entity.type
_entity.pdbx_description
1 polymer ?
#
loop_
_entity_poly.entity_id
_entity_poly.type
_entity_poly.pdbx_seq_one_letter_code
_entity_poly.pdbx_strand_id
1 'polypeptide(L)'
;MSTVRRQSTRLRDREHQLGRVLPAPQSVIEHLDPDALDTLETVQVSQEAPWDQKGEELLLLWLDDAEKRSKEHSKKGYQLKRRYRFLGITSILTAAILFFVSAIHFSDDEYRDDIAKRTFTFINLLVVNTATFLNYGPKYQQHFEFEGRWAKLAVDIKELLATDSEYRSAKDRTLAEYKEIFGNLQMISPEV
;
A
#
# COMPACT_ATOMS: atom_id res chain seq x y z
N MET A 1 -11.26 31.31 -6.29
CA MET A 1 -9.87 31.82 -6.42
C MET A 1 -9.56 32.68 -5.21
N SER A 2 -8.34 32.56 -4.64
CA SER A 2 -7.74 33.41 -3.58
C SER A 2 -7.69 32.89 -2.12
N THR A 3 -6.96 31.79 -1.87
CA THR A 3 -6.47 31.46 -0.50
C THR A 3 -5.12 30.73 -0.55
N VAL A 4 -4.10 31.34 -1.18
CA VAL A 4 -2.70 30.85 -1.15
C VAL A 4 -1.78 32.05 -0.94
N ARG A 5 -1.73 32.61 0.28
CA ARG A 5 -0.77 33.70 0.60
C ARG A 5 -0.50 33.93 2.09
N ARG A 6 -0.38 32.88 2.92
CA ARG A 6 -0.11 33.06 4.37
C ARG A 6 0.87 32.08 5.03
N GLN A 7 1.74 31.38 4.29
CA GLN A 7 2.72 30.46 4.91
C GLN A 7 4.20 30.88 4.79
N SER A 8 4.54 31.94 4.05
CA SER A 8 5.97 32.26 3.81
C SER A 8 6.66 33.09 4.90
N THR A 9 5.94 33.63 5.89
CA THR A 9 6.51 34.53 6.90
C THR A 9 6.94 33.85 8.20
N ARG A 10 6.65 32.56 8.42
CA ARG A 10 7.05 31.86 9.66
C ARG A 10 8.39 31.13 9.59
N LEU A 11 9.04 31.06 8.43
CA LEU A 11 10.34 30.39 8.28
C LEU A 11 11.53 31.33 8.51
N ARG A 12 11.34 32.66 8.51
CA ARG A 12 12.45 33.63 8.66
C ARG A 12 12.87 33.90 10.10
N ASP A 13 12.00 33.66 11.09
CA ASP A 13 12.33 33.92 12.50
C ASP A 13 13.05 32.76 13.19
N ARG A 14 13.23 31.62 12.51
CA ARG A 14 13.92 30.44 13.08
C ARG A 14 15.42 30.41 12.83
N GLU A 15 15.93 31.21 11.90
CA GLU A 15 17.37 31.28 11.60
C GLU A 15 18.15 32.13 12.61
N HIS A 16 17.48 33.01 13.36
CA HIS A 16 18.15 33.89 14.33
C HIS A 16 18.45 33.26 15.71
N GLN A 17 18.07 32.00 15.96
CA GLN A 17 18.33 31.32 17.24
C GLN A 17 19.42 30.24 17.22
N LEU A 18 20.03 29.94 16.07
CA LEU A 18 21.07 28.88 15.97
C LEU A 18 22.52 29.40 16.08
N GLY A 19 22.70 30.68 16.43
CA GLY A 19 24.02 31.31 16.60
C GLY A 19 24.67 31.17 17.98
N ARG A 20 24.26 30.21 18.83
CA ARG A 20 25.05 29.85 20.03
C ARG A 20 26.09 28.81 19.64
N VAL A 21 27.26 29.30 19.24
CA VAL A 21 28.50 28.52 19.18
C VAL A 21 28.77 28.01 20.59
N LEU A 22 28.44 26.74 20.84
CA LEU A 22 28.94 26.05 22.02
C LEU A 22 30.47 25.98 21.90
N PRO A 23 31.23 26.36 22.93
CA PRO A 23 32.67 26.18 22.92
C PRO A 23 32.97 24.70 22.73
N ALA A 24 33.83 24.39 21.77
CA ALA A 24 34.30 23.03 21.55
C ALA A 24 34.88 22.49 22.87
N PRO A 25 34.45 21.32 23.36
CA PRO A 25 35.05 20.69 24.53
C PRO A 25 36.47 20.24 24.17
N GLN A 26 37.46 21.12 24.36
CA GLN A 26 38.87 20.88 24.04
C GLN A 26 39.60 20.05 25.11
N SER A 27 38.92 19.34 26.01
CA SER A 27 39.58 18.74 27.18
C SER A 27 39.17 17.30 27.52
N VAL A 28 38.69 16.50 26.57
CA VAL A 28 38.26 15.10 26.86
C VAL A 28 39.16 14.04 26.19
N ILE A 29 40.31 14.42 25.62
CA ILE A 29 41.22 13.46 24.96
C ILE A 29 42.36 12.97 25.88
N GLU A 30 42.59 13.59 27.04
CA GLU A 30 43.84 13.37 27.80
C GLU A 30 43.84 12.15 28.75
N HIS A 31 42.78 11.34 28.77
CA HIS A 31 42.68 10.12 29.61
C HIS A 31 42.14 8.91 28.83
N LEU A 32 42.70 8.65 27.65
CA LEU A 32 42.56 7.33 27.02
C LEU A 32 43.73 6.46 27.49
N ASP A 33 43.40 5.49 28.33
CA ASP A 33 44.30 4.46 28.83
C ASP A 33 44.96 3.74 27.63
N PRO A 34 46.29 3.69 27.50
CA PRO A 34 46.95 3.06 26.35
C PRO A 34 46.61 1.57 26.22
N ASP A 35 46.21 0.90 27.31
CA ASP A 35 45.76 -0.50 27.31
C ASP A 35 44.29 -0.65 26.81
N ALA A 36 43.52 0.43 26.72
CA ALA A 36 42.17 0.41 26.15
C ALA A 36 42.17 0.42 24.60
N LEU A 37 43.31 0.71 23.96
CA LEU A 37 43.43 0.58 22.50
C LEU A 37 43.59 -0.88 22.05
N ASP A 38 44.08 -1.76 22.92
CA ASP A 38 44.31 -3.18 22.60
C ASP A 38 43.00 -4.02 22.68
N THR A 39 41.91 -3.39 23.15
CA THR A 39 40.54 -3.92 23.09
C THR A 39 39.71 -3.30 21.96
N LEU A 40 40.34 -2.59 21.01
CA LEU A 40 39.73 -2.32 19.71
C LEU A 40 39.53 -3.67 19.00
N GLU A 41 38.37 -4.27 19.24
CA GLU A 41 37.81 -5.36 18.47
C GLU A 41 38.12 -5.07 17.00
N THR A 42 38.97 -5.91 16.41
CA THR A 42 39.24 -5.86 14.98
C THR A 42 37.93 -6.18 14.30
N VAL A 43 37.18 -5.11 13.94
CA VAL A 43 35.96 -5.23 13.16
C VAL A 43 36.37 -5.90 11.87
N GLN A 44 36.05 -7.19 11.75
CA GLN A 44 36.31 -7.94 10.54
C GLN A 44 35.51 -7.27 9.44
N VAL A 45 36.21 -6.53 8.58
CA VAL A 45 35.64 -5.98 7.35
C VAL A 45 35.39 -7.17 6.45
N SER A 46 34.16 -7.71 6.51
CA SER A 46 33.70 -8.72 5.56
C SER A 46 33.84 -8.11 4.17
N GLN A 47 34.67 -8.71 3.32
CA GLN A 47 34.74 -8.31 1.92
C GLN A 47 33.39 -8.65 1.28
N GLU A 48 32.59 -7.62 1.02
CA GLU A 48 31.30 -7.77 0.35
C GLU A 48 31.53 -8.16 -1.12
N ALA A 49 30.70 -9.07 -1.64
CA ALA A 49 30.84 -9.50 -3.02
C ALA A 49 30.53 -8.33 -3.99
N PRO A 50 31.36 -8.13 -5.04
CA PRO A 50 31.07 -7.12 -6.05
C PRO A 50 29.82 -7.48 -6.86
N TRP A 51 29.17 -6.47 -7.44
CA TRP A 51 28.05 -6.66 -8.35
C TRP A 51 28.46 -7.50 -9.57
N ASP A 52 27.69 -8.54 -9.86
CA ASP A 52 27.88 -9.40 -11.03
C ASP A 52 26.61 -9.42 -11.90
N GLN A 53 26.79 -9.88 -13.14
CA GLN A 53 25.70 -9.99 -14.10
C GLN A 53 24.57 -10.91 -13.61
N LYS A 54 24.91 -11.98 -12.87
CA LYS A 54 23.92 -12.94 -12.33
C LYS A 54 22.98 -12.29 -11.31
N GLY A 55 23.49 -11.41 -10.46
CA GLY A 55 22.68 -10.65 -9.51
C GLY A 55 21.71 -9.70 -10.22
N GLU A 56 22.17 -9.05 -11.28
CA GLU A 56 21.32 -8.18 -12.11
C GLU A 56 20.24 -8.97 -12.85
N GLU A 57 20.59 -10.13 -13.43
CA GLU A 57 19.62 -11.02 -14.08
C GLU A 57 18.52 -11.48 -13.13
N LEU A 58 18.86 -11.78 -11.87
CA LEU A 58 17.89 -12.14 -10.84
C LEU A 58 16.96 -10.97 -10.49
N LEU A 59 17.49 -9.76 -10.36
CA LEU A 59 16.67 -8.55 -10.14
C LEU A 59 15.74 -8.28 -11.31
N LEU A 60 16.21 -8.46 -12.55
CA LEU A 60 15.38 -8.31 -13.76
C LEU A 60 14.26 -9.35 -13.80
N LEU A 61 14.52 -10.59 -13.37
CA LEU A 61 13.48 -11.62 -13.24
C LEU A 61 12.40 -11.22 -12.22
N TRP A 62 12.81 -10.76 -11.04
CA TRP A 62 11.86 -10.28 -10.02
C TRP A 62 11.12 -9.03 -10.47
N LEU A 63 11.77 -8.17 -11.24
CA LEU A 63 11.15 -6.99 -11.83
C LEU A 63 10.01 -7.37 -12.77
N ASP A 64 10.26 -8.28 -13.72
CA ASP A 64 9.23 -8.74 -14.66
C ASP A 64 8.05 -9.40 -13.94
N ASP A 65 8.33 -10.27 -12.96
CA ASP A 65 7.26 -10.93 -12.19
C ASP A 65 6.48 -9.93 -11.33
N ALA A 66 7.14 -8.94 -10.73
CA ALA A 66 6.49 -7.89 -9.96
C ALA A 66 5.57 -7.03 -10.84
N GLU A 67 6.03 -6.63 -12.04
CA GLU A 67 5.19 -5.89 -12.99
C GLU A 67 3.99 -6.71 -13.46
N LYS A 68 4.21 -7.98 -13.76
CA LYS A 68 3.15 -8.90 -14.18
C LYS A 68 2.10 -9.04 -13.08
N ARG A 69 2.51 -9.34 -11.85
CA ARG A 69 1.61 -9.46 -10.70
C ARG A 69 0.86 -8.16 -10.42
N SER A 70 1.53 -7.01 -10.49
CA SER A 70 0.87 -5.71 -10.33
C SER A 70 -0.29 -5.55 -11.34
N LYS A 71 -0.07 -5.87 -12.61
CA LYS A 71 -1.11 -5.82 -13.66
C LYS A 71 -2.23 -6.82 -13.41
N GLU A 72 -1.92 -8.04 -12.98
CA GLU A 72 -2.91 -9.07 -12.67
C GLU A 72 -3.81 -8.63 -11.50
N HIS A 73 -3.22 -8.12 -10.41
CA HIS A 73 -3.94 -7.56 -9.28
C HIS A 73 -4.82 -6.37 -9.69
N SER A 74 -4.30 -5.48 -10.53
CA SER A 74 -5.07 -4.37 -11.08
C SER A 74 -6.32 -4.86 -11.82
N LYS A 75 -6.14 -5.82 -12.75
CA LYS A 75 -7.23 -6.41 -13.52
C LYS A 75 -8.29 -7.05 -12.61
N LYS A 76 -7.88 -7.84 -11.63
CA LYS A 76 -8.79 -8.49 -10.67
C LYS A 76 -9.50 -7.47 -9.77
N GLY A 77 -8.78 -6.45 -9.30
CA GLY A 77 -9.30 -5.32 -8.55
C GLY A 77 -10.42 -4.60 -9.31
N TYR A 78 -10.22 -4.30 -10.59
CA TYR A 78 -11.25 -3.68 -11.43
C TYR A 78 -12.47 -4.59 -11.66
N GLN A 79 -12.28 -5.90 -11.86
CA GLN A 79 -13.38 -6.85 -12.00
C GLN A 79 -14.25 -6.89 -10.73
N LEU A 80 -13.62 -6.98 -9.56
CA LEU A 80 -14.33 -6.99 -8.28
C LEU A 80 -15.00 -5.63 -7.99
N LYS A 81 -14.33 -4.52 -8.29
CA LYS A 81 -14.90 -3.17 -8.18
C LYS A 81 -16.14 -3.00 -9.04
N ARG A 82 -16.15 -3.56 -10.25
CA ARG A 82 -17.33 -3.55 -11.14
C ARG A 82 -18.49 -4.34 -10.53
N ARG A 83 -18.24 -5.53 -9.98
CA ARG A 83 -19.26 -6.34 -9.29
C ARG A 83 -19.81 -5.64 -8.06
N TYR A 84 -18.93 -5.04 -7.25
CA TYR A 84 -19.31 -4.24 -6.09
C TYR A 84 -20.23 -3.08 -6.47
N ARG A 85 -19.87 -2.30 -7.50
CA ARG A 85 -20.71 -1.20 -8.00
C ARG A 85 -22.06 -1.70 -8.50
N PHE A 86 -22.08 -2.80 -9.25
CA PHE A 86 -23.33 -3.36 -9.77
C PHE A 86 -24.29 -3.76 -8.66
N LEU A 87 -23.81 -4.48 -7.63
CA LEU A 87 -24.63 -4.86 -6.48
C LEU A 87 -25.04 -3.66 -5.63
N GLY A 88 -24.14 -2.69 -5.43
CA GLY A 88 -24.47 -1.46 -4.71
C GLY A 88 -25.57 -0.65 -5.41
N ILE A 89 -25.47 -0.47 -6.73
CA ILE A 89 -26.50 0.21 -7.53
C ILE A 89 -27.82 -0.58 -7.47
N THR A 90 -27.76 -1.91 -7.60
CA THR A 90 -28.97 -2.76 -7.52
C THR A 90 -29.67 -2.61 -6.17
N SER A 91 -28.91 -2.59 -5.07
CA SER A 91 -29.45 -2.40 -3.71
C SER A 91 -30.11 -1.02 -3.53
N ILE A 92 -29.50 0.04 -4.08
CA ILE A 92 -30.09 1.39 -4.06
C ILE A 92 -31.39 1.42 -4.87
N LEU A 93 -31.40 0.79 -6.05
CA LEU A 93 -32.59 0.71 -6.89
C LEU A 93 -33.72 -0.09 -6.23
N THR A 94 -33.43 -1.21 -5.56
CA THR A 94 -34.45 -1.98 -4.85
C THR A 94 -35.05 -1.19 -3.69
N ALA A 95 -34.23 -0.44 -2.95
CA ALA A 95 -34.72 0.45 -1.89
C ALA A 95 -35.61 1.58 -2.45
N ALA A 96 -35.22 2.19 -3.57
CA ALA A 96 -36.02 3.22 -4.23
C ALA A 96 -37.37 2.66 -4.73
N ILE A 97 -37.37 1.49 -5.37
CA ILE A 97 -38.61 0.82 -5.81
C ILE A 97 -39.50 0.54 -4.60
N LEU A 98 -38.95 0.02 -3.51
CA LEU A 98 -39.69 -0.23 -2.27
C LEU A 98 -40.35 1.03 -1.72
N PHE A 99 -39.64 2.16 -1.73
CA PHE A 99 -40.20 3.44 -1.30
C PHE A 99 -41.42 3.82 -2.15
N PHE A 100 -41.34 3.72 -3.48
CA PHE A 100 -42.49 4.01 -4.36
C PHE A 100 -43.63 3.00 -4.19
N VAL A 101 -43.31 1.70 -4.08
CA VAL A 101 -44.28 0.64 -3.80
C VAL A 101 -45.01 0.92 -2.49
N SER A 102 -44.29 1.34 -1.44
CA SER A 102 -44.92 1.64 -0.15
C SER A 102 -45.88 2.84 -0.20
N ALA A 103 -45.66 3.78 -1.14
CA ALA A 103 -46.49 4.96 -1.34
C ALA A 103 -47.73 4.70 -2.21
N ILE A 104 -47.74 3.62 -2.98
CA ILE A 104 -48.86 3.23 -3.85
C ILE A 104 -49.73 2.21 -3.12
N HIS A 105 -51.04 2.42 -3.08
CA HIS A 105 -51.98 1.38 -2.67
C HIS A 105 -52.28 0.50 -3.88
N PHE A 106 -51.93 -0.79 -3.80
CA PHE A 106 -52.07 -1.71 -4.94
C PHE A 106 -53.49 -2.23 -5.13
N SER A 107 -54.33 -2.19 -4.10
CA SER A 107 -55.75 -2.49 -4.21
C SER A 107 -56.55 -1.92 -3.03
N ASP A 108 -57.86 -1.81 -3.19
CA ASP A 108 -58.79 -1.49 -2.09
C ASP A 108 -58.86 -2.61 -1.03
N ASP A 109 -58.33 -3.80 -1.35
CA ASP A 109 -58.18 -4.92 -0.43
C ASP A 109 -56.87 -4.81 0.35
N GLU A 110 -56.97 -4.41 1.61
CA GLU A 110 -55.86 -4.25 2.55
C GLU A 110 -54.98 -5.50 2.65
N TYR A 111 -55.56 -6.69 2.48
CA TYR A 111 -54.85 -7.96 2.55
C TYR A 111 -53.85 -8.14 1.39
N ARG A 112 -54.25 -7.74 0.17
CA ARG A 112 -53.38 -7.87 -1.02
C ARG A 112 -52.25 -6.84 -1.01
N ASP A 113 -52.53 -5.66 -0.49
CA ASP A 113 -51.54 -4.60 -0.31
C ASP A 113 -50.45 -4.98 0.71
N ASP A 114 -50.84 -5.60 1.84
CA ASP A 114 -49.92 -6.11 2.85
C ASP A 114 -49.03 -7.26 2.32
N ILE A 115 -49.60 -8.21 1.58
CA ILE A 115 -48.82 -9.30 0.94
C ILE A 115 -47.78 -8.73 -0.03
N ALA A 116 -48.15 -7.75 -0.85
CA ALA A 116 -47.23 -7.13 -1.79
C ALA A 116 -46.06 -6.45 -1.05
N LYS A 117 -46.35 -5.61 -0.05
CA LYS A 117 -45.34 -4.93 0.78
C LYS A 117 -44.39 -5.90 1.48
N ARG A 118 -44.90 -6.98 2.07
CA ARG A 118 -44.09 -8.02 2.71
C ARG A 118 -43.18 -8.74 1.71
N THR A 119 -43.69 -9.04 0.52
CA THR A 119 -42.93 -9.71 -0.55
C THR A 119 -41.77 -8.84 -1.05
N PHE A 120 -42.02 -7.55 -1.32
CA PHE A 120 -40.95 -6.63 -1.72
C PHE A 120 -39.91 -6.43 -0.60
N THR A 121 -40.35 -6.36 0.66
CA THR A 121 -39.46 -6.26 1.82
C THR A 121 -38.54 -7.48 1.91
N PHE A 122 -39.10 -8.68 1.71
CA PHE A 122 -38.33 -9.93 1.69
C PHE A 122 -37.30 -9.96 0.56
N ILE A 123 -37.67 -9.56 -0.66
CA ILE A 123 -36.75 -9.48 -1.80
C ILE A 123 -35.59 -8.51 -1.51
N ASN A 124 -35.89 -7.34 -0.94
CA ASN A 124 -34.85 -6.38 -0.59
C ASN A 124 -33.92 -6.92 0.50
N LEU A 125 -34.46 -7.62 1.50
CA LEU A 125 -33.66 -8.28 2.51
C LEU A 125 -32.70 -9.32 1.88
N LEU A 126 -33.16 -10.10 0.90
CA LEU A 126 -32.29 -11.03 0.17
C LEU A 126 -31.19 -10.31 -0.62
N VAL A 127 -31.52 -9.22 -1.33
CA VAL A 127 -30.53 -8.45 -2.12
C VAL A 127 -29.47 -7.83 -1.21
N VAL A 128 -29.87 -7.19 -0.11
CA VAL A 128 -28.95 -6.58 0.85
C VAL A 128 -28.05 -7.63 1.49
N ASN A 129 -28.61 -8.75 1.96
CA ASN A 129 -27.82 -9.82 2.58
C ASN A 129 -26.87 -10.48 1.58
N THR A 130 -27.27 -10.66 0.32
CA THR A 130 -26.40 -11.19 -0.73
C THR A 130 -25.22 -10.25 -0.99
N ALA A 131 -25.47 -8.94 -1.06
CA ALA A 131 -24.42 -7.94 -1.25
C ALA A 131 -23.41 -7.96 -0.08
N THR A 132 -23.91 -8.05 1.16
CA THR A 132 -23.07 -8.16 2.37
C THR A 132 -22.28 -9.46 2.39
N PHE A 133 -22.91 -10.59 2.07
CA PHE A 133 -22.28 -11.92 2.07
C PHE A 133 -21.12 -12.02 1.07
N LEU A 134 -21.27 -11.47 -0.13
CA LEU A 134 -20.21 -11.53 -1.15
C LEU A 134 -18.98 -10.67 -0.79
N ASN A 135 -19.20 -9.62 0.00
CA ASN A 135 -18.17 -8.75 0.58
C ASN A 135 -17.09 -8.31 -0.44
N TYR A 136 -17.53 -7.84 -1.62
CA TYR A 136 -16.60 -7.45 -2.67
C TYR A 136 -15.79 -6.20 -2.34
N GLY A 137 -16.27 -5.36 -1.42
CA GLY A 137 -15.63 -4.10 -1.03
C GLY A 137 -14.18 -4.29 -0.55
N PRO A 138 -13.97 -4.97 0.58
CA PRO A 138 -12.63 -5.27 1.10
C PRO A 138 -11.78 -6.08 0.11
N LYS A 139 -12.38 -7.04 -0.59
CA LYS A 139 -11.65 -7.88 -1.56
C LYS A 139 -11.02 -7.06 -2.69
N TYR A 140 -11.76 -6.14 -3.30
CA TYR A 140 -11.18 -5.31 -4.38
C TYR A 140 -10.13 -4.34 -3.84
N GLN A 141 -10.33 -3.79 -2.63
CA GLN A 141 -9.37 -2.90 -1.99
C GLN A 141 -8.04 -3.61 -1.73
N GLN A 142 -8.10 -4.86 -1.24
CA GLN A 142 -6.93 -5.70 -1.03
C GLN A 142 -6.14 -5.90 -2.33
N HIS A 143 -6.81 -6.21 -3.46
CA HIS A 143 -6.10 -6.33 -4.74
C HIS A 143 -5.42 -5.02 -5.18
N PHE A 144 -6.05 -3.85 -4.99
CA PHE A 144 -5.40 -2.56 -5.30
C PHE A 144 -4.23 -2.24 -4.37
N GLU A 145 -4.30 -2.65 -3.11
CA GLU A 145 -3.18 -2.51 -2.18
C GLU A 145 -1.98 -3.35 -2.64
N PHE A 146 -2.22 -4.60 -3.04
CA PHE A 146 -1.17 -5.48 -3.57
C PHE A 146 -0.64 -5.02 -4.93
N GLU A 147 -1.48 -4.51 -5.83
CA GLU A 147 -1.04 -3.84 -7.06
C GLU A 147 -0.01 -2.76 -6.74
N GLY A 148 -0.30 -1.90 -5.75
CA GLY A 148 0.58 -0.83 -5.32
C GLY A 148 1.89 -1.32 -4.71
N ARG A 149 1.84 -2.39 -3.89
CA ARG A 149 3.05 -2.99 -3.29
C ARG A 149 3.96 -3.62 -4.35
N TRP A 150 3.39 -4.37 -5.31
CA TRP A 150 4.14 -4.93 -6.43
C TRP A 150 4.70 -3.85 -7.36
N ALA A 151 3.92 -2.80 -7.63
CA ALA A 151 4.39 -1.66 -8.43
C ALA A 151 5.54 -0.92 -7.73
N LYS A 152 5.46 -0.75 -6.40
CA LYS A 152 6.53 -0.15 -5.61
C LYS A 152 7.81 -0.98 -5.70
N LEU A 153 7.72 -2.29 -5.49
CA LEU A 153 8.88 -3.20 -5.63
C LEU A 153 9.53 -3.07 -7.01
N ALA A 154 8.73 -3.01 -8.07
CA ALA A 154 9.23 -2.84 -9.43
C ALA A 154 9.95 -1.49 -9.63
N VAL A 155 9.44 -0.40 -9.04
CA VAL A 155 10.09 0.92 -9.08
C VAL A 155 11.41 0.89 -8.30
N ASP A 156 11.42 0.33 -7.10
CA ASP A 156 12.60 0.26 -6.24
C ASP A 156 13.73 -0.54 -6.94
N ILE A 157 13.41 -1.66 -7.59
CA ILE A 157 14.38 -2.43 -8.39
C ILE A 157 14.89 -1.63 -9.60
N LYS A 158 14.01 -0.90 -10.31
CA LYS A 158 14.42 -0.07 -11.45
C LYS A 158 15.36 1.06 -11.02
N GLU A 159 15.08 1.71 -9.90
CA GLU A 159 15.92 2.77 -9.35
C GLU A 159 17.31 2.23 -8.98
N LEU A 160 17.36 1.06 -8.34
CA LEU A 160 18.61 0.37 -8.05
C LEU A 160 19.40 0.03 -9.32
N LEU A 161 18.74 -0.55 -10.34
CA LEU A 161 19.37 -0.91 -11.60
C LEU A 161 19.81 0.32 -12.43
N ALA A 162 19.15 1.46 -12.26
CA ALA A 162 19.53 2.72 -12.90
C ALA A 162 20.76 3.38 -12.25
N THR A 163 21.08 3.02 -11.01
CA THR A 163 22.29 3.48 -10.32
C THR A 163 23.50 2.71 -10.86
N ASP A 164 24.63 3.37 -11.10
CA ASP A 164 25.85 2.68 -11.54
C ASP A 164 26.33 1.68 -10.47
N SER A 165 26.89 0.55 -10.91
CA SER A 165 27.26 -0.57 -10.03
C SER A 165 28.22 -0.20 -8.90
N GLU A 166 29.05 0.83 -9.10
CA GLU A 166 30.04 1.32 -8.14
C GLU A 166 29.39 2.06 -6.94
N TYR A 167 28.19 2.61 -7.12
CA TYR A 167 27.48 3.38 -6.09
C TYR A 167 26.35 2.60 -5.41
N ARG A 168 26.11 1.36 -5.84
CA ARG A 168 25.08 0.51 -5.25
C ARG A 168 25.54 -0.02 -3.88
N SER A 169 24.58 -0.29 -3.01
CA SER A 169 24.82 -1.04 -1.78
C SER A 169 25.38 -2.43 -2.08
N ALA A 170 25.99 -3.04 -1.06
CA ALA A 170 26.48 -4.42 -1.07
C ALA A 170 25.48 -5.36 -1.77
N LYS A 171 25.97 -6.12 -2.77
CA LYS A 171 25.14 -7.02 -3.56
C LYS A 171 24.36 -8.00 -2.68
N ASP A 172 25.05 -8.71 -1.79
CA ASP A 172 24.46 -9.77 -0.98
C ASP A 172 23.35 -9.26 -0.06
N ARG A 173 23.59 -8.11 0.58
CA ARG A 173 22.60 -7.43 1.42
C ARG A 173 21.37 -7.05 0.61
N THR A 174 21.59 -6.44 -0.55
CA THR A 174 20.51 -5.96 -1.43
C THR A 174 19.67 -7.13 -1.92
N LEU A 175 20.31 -8.18 -2.45
CA LEU A 175 19.60 -9.37 -2.92
C LEU A 175 18.84 -10.09 -1.80
N ALA A 176 19.38 -10.16 -0.59
CA ALA A 176 18.69 -10.73 0.56
C ALA A 176 17.43 -9.93 0.92
N GLU A 177 17.52 -8.60 0.95
CA GLU A 177 16.40 -7.70 1.22
C GLU A 177 15.28 -7.85 0.18
N TYR A 178 15.61 -7.76 -1.11
CA TYR A 178 14.63 -7.91 -2.18
C TYR A 178 14.02 -9.31 -2.22
N LYS A 179 14.80 -10.36 -1.92
CA LYS A 179 14.30 -11.73 -1.81
C LYS A 179 13.28 -11.87 -0.68
N GLU A 180 13.54 -11.25 0.47
CA GLU A 180 12.61 -11.25 1.60
C GLU A 180 11.31 -10.51 1.25
N ILE A 181 11.41 -9.31 0.68
CA ILE A 181 10.24 -8.53 0.27
C ILE A 181 9.42 -9.29 -0.78
N PHE A 182 10.07 -9.82 -1.80
CA PHE A 182 9.44 -10.59 -2.87
C PHE A 182 8.75 -11.84 -2.31
N GLY A 183 9.46 -12.62 -1.49
CA GLY A 183 8.93 -13.82 -0.86
C GLY A 183 7.75 -13.53 0.07
N ASN A 184 7.85 -12.46 0.86
CA ASN A 184 6.76 -12.02 1.73
C ASN A 184 5.51 -11.68 0.90
N LEU A 185 5.66 -10.82 -0.12
CA LEU A 185 4.56 -10.47 -1.01
C LEU A 185 3.93 -11.69 -1.67
N GLN A 186 4.73 -12.66 -2.10
CA GLN A 186 4.22 -13.89 -2.69
C GLN A 186 3.40 -14.74 -1.70
N MET A 187 3.79 -14.80 -0.43
CA MET A 187 3.08 -15.58 0.59
C MET A 187 1.76 -14.93 1.03
N ILE A 188 1.73 -13.61 1.18
CA ILE A 188 0.56 -12.91 1.75
C ILE A 188 -0.46 -12.46 0.68
N SER A 189 -0.05 -12.46 -0.59
CA SER A 189 -0.87 -11.94 -1.68
C SER A 189 -2.10 -12.82 -1.93
N PRO A 190 -3.31 -12.24 -2.08
CA PRO A 190 -4.49 -13.01 -2.45
C PRO A 190 -4.33 -13.57 -3.86
N GLU A 191 -4.90 -14.74 -4.10
CA GLU A 191 -4.91 -15.38 -5.42
C GLU A 191 -5.59 -14.48 -6.47
N VAL A 192 -4.96 -14.38 -7.63
CA VAL A 192 -5.38 -13.48 -8.71
C VAL A 192 -6.33 -14.15 -9.70
#